data_AF-A0A1I1YER7-F1
#
_entry.id   AF-A0A1I1YER7-F1
#
_cell.length_a   1.000
_cell.length_b   1.000
_cell.length_c   1.000
_cell.angle_alpha   90.00
_cell.angle_beta   90.00
_cell.angle_gamma   90.00
#
_symmetry.space_group_name_H-M   'P 1'
#
loop_
_entity.id
_entity.type
_entity.pdbx_description
1 polymer ?
#
loop_
_entity_poly.entity_id
_entity_poly.type
_entity_poly.pdbx_seq_one_letter_code
_entity_poly.pdbx_strand_id
1 'polypeptide(L)'
;MYTGMIDKDFMGLRFNPFRPSDRRISHLANLGHPAAWVIREINNAIRGKDADIYSSLAEATYGKDNSETELLFNTVWFYYAGNYSAVSSGSGAADFASELAYCFEYGENSFPVSKNASLLLYKAGLQIYSDRYQMELIEEYMRNS
;
A
#
# COMPACT_ATOMS: atom_id res chain seq x y z
N MET A 1 21.51 -2.98 10.65
CA MET A 1 20.21 -2.30 10.53
C MET A 1 20.25 -1.48 9.26
N TYR A 2 19.66 -1.97 8.18
CA TYR A 2 19.40 -1.14 7.01
C TYR A 2 18.06 -0.45 7.26
N THR A 3 18.07 0.87 7.41
CA THR A 3 16.84 1.66 7.44
C THR A 3 16.37 1.82 6.00
N GLY A 4 15.16 1.35 5.68
CA GLY A 4 14.48 1.63 4.41
C GLY A 4 14.36 3.14 4.19
N MET A 5 15.36 3.73 3.53
CA MET A 5 15.41 5.16 3.21
C MET A 5 14.21 5.51 2.34
N ILE A 6 13.28 6.33 2.84
CA ILE A 6 12.14 6.81 2.04
C ILE A 6 12.65 7.36 0.71
N ASP A 7 11.91 7.07 -0.35
CA ASP A 7 12.17 7.67 -1.64
C ASP A 7 12.16 9.20 -1.53
N LYS A 8 13.27 9.82 -1.90
CA LYS A 8 13.47 11.28 -1.83
C LYS A 8 12.36 12.05 -2.56
N ASP A 9 11.70 11.44 -3.54
CA ASP A 9 10.61 12.06 -4.28
C ASP A 9 9.34 12.27 -3.44
N PHE A 10 9.25 11.61 -2.28
CA PHE A 10 8.15 11.72 -1.31
C PHE A 10 8.49 12.60 -0.11
N MET A 11 9.74 13.02 0.03
CA MET A 11 10.13 13.92 1.12
C MET A 11 9.35 15.24 1.03
N GLY A 12 8.66 15.56 2.13
CA GLY A 12 7.79 16.74 2.22
C GLY A 12 6.39 16.56 1.63
N LEU A 13 6.08 15.43 0.97
CA LEU A 13 4.73 15.09 0.55
C LEU A 13 3.99 14.39 1.68
N ARG A 14 2.76 14.85 1.95
CA ARG A 14 1.91 14.28 2.99
C ARG A 14 0.44 14.36 2.57
N PHE A 15 -0.33 13.39 3.00
CA PHE A 15 -1.76 13.40 2.80
C PHE A 15 -2.40 14.61 3.50
N ASN A 16 -3.32 15.28 2.81
CA ASN A 16 -4.14 16.34 3.37
C ASN A 16 -5.60 16.13 2.92
N PRO A 17 -6.52 15.78 3.83
CA PRO A 17 -7.91 15.47 3.48
C PRO A 17 -8.68 16.69 2.95
N PHE A 18 -8.22 17.91 3.24
CA PHE A 18 -8.86 19.16 2.83
C PHE A 18 -8.34 19.70 1.50
N ARG A 19 -7.34 19.05 0.88
CA ARG A 19 -6.75 19.49 -0.38
C ARG A 19 -7.06 18.50 -1.52
N PRO A 20 -7.12 19.00 -2.78
CA PRO A 20 -7.21 18.16 -3.97
C PRO A 20 -6.08 17.13 -4.03
N SER A 21 -6.24 16.11 -4.87
CA SER A 21 -5.21 15.08 -5.11
C SER A 21 -3.86 15.74 -5.41
N ASP A 22 -2.83 15.26 -4.73
CA ASP A 22 -1.47 15.78 -4.88
C ASP A 22 -1.03 15.62 -6.35
N ARG A 23 -0.82 16.75 -7.04
CA ARG A 23 -0.42 16.79 -8.46
C ARG A 23 0.90 16.06 -8.67
N ARG A 24 1.80 16.11 -7.68
CA ARG A 24 3.09 15.41 -7.75
C ARG A 24 2.92 13.90 -7.65
N ILE A 25 2.03 13.42 -6.77
CA ILE A 25 1.67 11.99 -6.71
C ILE A 25 1.09 11.53 -8.05
N SER A 26 0.18 12.30 -8.63
CA SER A 26 -0.42 11.96 -9.93
C SER A 26 0.63 11.92 -11.03
N HIS A 27 1.56 12.87 -11.04
CA HIS A 27 2.65 12.92 -12.01
C HIS A 27 3.60 11.72 -11.86
N LEU A 28 4.05 11.41 -10.64
CA LEU A 28 4.93 10.26 -10.36
C LEU A 28 4.25 8.93 -10.72
N ALA A 29 2.96 8.77 -10.42
CA ALA A 29 2.20 7.58 -10.80
C ALA A 29 2.14 7.41 -12.33
N ASN A 30 1.96 8.50 -13.08
CA ASN A 30 1.95 8.46 -14.55
C ASN A 30 3.33 8.16 -15.14
N LEU A 31 4.41 8.41 -14.40
CA LEU A 31 5.77 7.99 -14.77
C LEU A 31 6.08 6.54 -14.37
N GLY A 32 5.12 5.80 -13.82
CA GLY A 32 5.29 4.41 -13.39
C GLY A 32 5.89 4.25 -12.00
N HIS A 33 5.90 5.29 -11.16
CA HIS A 33 6.41 5.16 -9.80
C HIS A 33 5.46 4.30 -8.94
N PRO A 34 5.90 3.15 -8.40
CA PRO A 34 5.01 2.17 -7.78
C PRO A 34 4.32 2.68 -6.51
N ALA A 35 5.06 3.31 -5.58
CA ALA A 35 4.45 3.88 -4.38
C ALA A 35 3.44 5.00 -4.70
N ALA A 36 3.74 5.87 -5.69
CA ALA A 36 2.84 6.94 -6.11
C ALA A 36 1.54 6.38 -6.68
N TRP A 37 1.63 5.27 -7.42
CA TRP A 37 0.46 4.62 -7.99
C TRP A 37 -0.46 4.04 -6.90
N VAL A 38 0.10 3.28 -5.95
CA VAL A 38 -0.65 2.77 -4.79
C VAL A 38 -1.31 3.92 -4.02
N ILE A 39 -0.56 4.99 -3.72
CA ILE A 39 -1.10 6.17 -3.03
C ILE A 39 -2.22 6.82 -3.84
N ARG A 40 -2.10 6.91 -5.17
CA ARG A 40 -3.13 7.50 -6.04
C ARG A 40 -4.45 6.73 -5.93
N GLU A 41 -4.41 5.39 -5.96
CA GLU A 41 -5.63 4.59 -5.89
C GLU A 41 -6.26 4.62 -4.49
N ILE A 42 -5.47 4.56 -3.42
CA ILE A 42 -6.00 4.77 -2.05
C ILE A 42 -6.62 6.17 -1.92
N ASN A 43 -5.97 7.19 -2.48
CA ASN A 43 -6.47 8.56 -2.52
C ASN A 43 -7.76 8.73 -3.33
N ASN A 44 -7.97 7.92 -4.38
CA ASN A 44 -9.21 7.86 -5.14
C ASN A 44 -10.32 7.22 -4.29
N ALA A 45 -10.02 6.09 -3.64
CA ALA A 45 -10.94 5.37 -2.76
C ALA A 45 -11.41 6.23 -1.57
N ILE A 46 -10.49 6.95 -0.90
CA ILE A 46 -10.81 7.90 0.18
C ILE A 46 -11.79 8.98 -0.29
N ARG A 47 -11.68 9.40 -1.56
CA ARG A 47 -12.54 10.42 -2.17
C ARG A 47 -13.83 9.85 -2.77
N GLY A 48 -14.13 8.58 -2.53
CA GLY A 48 -15.35 7.92 -3.03
C GLY A 48 -15.34 7.69 -4.54
N LYS A 49 -14.16 7.71 -5.18
CA LYS A 49 -14.01 7.33 -6.58
C LYS A 49 -13.77 5.83 -6.69
N ASP A 50 -14.11 5.26 -7.83
CA ASP A 50 -13.76 3.89 -8.15
C ASP A 50 -12.23 3.73 -8.17
N ALA A 51 -11.73 2.67 -7.55
CA ALA A 51 -10.31 2.45 -7.31
C ALA A 51 -10.02 0.95 -7.12
N ASP A 52 -9.04 0.45 -7.85
CA ASP A 52 -8.56 -0.93 -7.73
C ASP A 52 -7.26 -0.99 -6.91
N ILE A 53 -7.43 -0.98 -5.58
CA ILE A 53 -6.32 -1.02 -4.62
C ILE A 53 -5.62 -2.38 -4.66
N TYR A 54 -6.36 -3.46 -4.93
CA TYR A 54 -5.82 -4.81 -5.02
C TYR A 54 -4.77 -4.92 -6.13
N SER A 55 -5.16 -4.61 -7.38
CA SER A 55 -4.26 -4.73 -8.53
C SER A 55 -3.05 -3.81 -8.37
N SER A 56 -3.27 -2.61 -7.82
CA SER A 56 -2.19 -1.66 -7.55
C SER A 56 -1.16 -2.19 -6.55
N LEU A 57 -1.60 -2.81 -5.46
CA LEU A 57 -0.69 -3.40 -4.46
C LEU A 57 0.00 -4.66 -4.98
N ALA A 58 -0.74 -5.53 -5.66
CA ALA A 58 -0.22 -6.76 -6.23
C ALA A 58 0.84 -6.49 -7.30
N GLU A 59 0.54 -5.64 -8.29
CA GLU A 59 1.49 -5.26 -9.34
C GLU A 59 2.69 -4.50 -8.79
N ALA A 60 2.48 -3.59 -7.84
CA ALA A 60 3.57 -2.79 -7.30
C ALA A 60 4.53 -3.62 -6.43
N THR A 61 4.18 -4.85 -6.04
CA THR A 61 5.05 -5.78 -5.31
C THR A 61 5.51 -6.98 -6.16
N TYR A 62 4.95 -7.17 -7.35
CA TYR A 62 5.26 -8.30 -8.22
C TYR A 62 6.74 -8.30 -8.65
N GLY A 63 7.42 -9.44 -8.42
CA GLY A 63 8.81 -9.65 -8.82
C GLY A 63 9.85 -8.84 -8.03
N LYS A 64 9.44 -8.12 -6.98
CA LYS A 64 10.34 -7.34 -6.13
C LYS A 64 10.93 -8.16 -5.01
N ASP A 65 12.14 -7.79 -4.60
CA ASP A 65 12.73 -8.37 -3.39
C ASP A 65 12.12 -7.77 -2.11
N ASN A 66 12.49 -8.35 -0.96
CA ASN A 66 11.98 -7.91 0.33
C ASN A 66 12.37 -6.45 0.64
N SER A 67 13.54 -5.99 0.22
CA SER A 67 14.03 -4.64 0.49
C SER A 67 13.29 -3.59 -0.34
N GLU A 68 13.00 -3.90 -1.61
CA GLU A 68 12.20 -3.05 -2.50
C GLU A 68 10.73 -2.98 -2.04
N THR A 69 10.19 -4.10 -1.58
CA THR A 69 8.85 -4.19 -1.02
C THR A 69 8.73 -3.39 0.28
N GLU A 70 9.70 -3.52 1.17
CA GLU A 70 9.78 -2.75 2.41
C GLU A 70 9.90 -1.25 2.12
N LEU A 71 10.75 -0.86 1.16
CA LEU A 71 10.87 0.54 0.73
C LEU A 71 9.54 1.10 0.22
N LEU A 72 8.83 0.32 -0.60
CA LEU A 72 7.51 0.71 -1.11
C LEU A 72 6.53 0.95 0.04
N PHE A 73 6.39 0.00 0.95
CA PHE A 73 5.46 0.10 2.08
C PHE A 73 5.80 1.26 3.00
N ASN A 74 7.08 1.43 3.33
CA ASN A 74 7.53 2.57 4.14
C ASN A 74 7.27 3.92 3.46
N THR A 75 7.40 3.99 2.13
CA THR A 75 7.11 5.21 1.36
C THR A 75 5.61 5.52 1.37
N VAL A 76 4.75 4.52 1.17
CA VAL A 76 3.29 4.68 1.25
C VAL A 76 2.87 5.07 2.65
N TRP A 77 3.39 4.39 3.68
CA TRP A 77 3.14 4.70 5.08
C TRP A 77 3.51 6.14 5.42
N PHE A 78 4.73 6.57 5.07
CA PHE A 78 5.21 7.92 5.34
C PHE A 78 4.33 8.99 4.71
N TYR A 79 3.80 8.75 3.51
CA TYR A 79 2.88 9.71 2.87
C TYR A 79 1.64 9.98 3.72
N TYR A 80 1.08 8.97 4.39
CA TYR A 80 -0.09 9.12 5.24
C TYR A 80 0.29 9.57 6.66
N ALA A 81 1.16 8.83 7.33
CA ALA A 81 1.52 9.06 8.74
C ALA A 81 2.44 10.27 8.95
N GLY A 82 3.24 10.61 7.94
CA GLY A 82 4.25 11.67 8.05
C GLY A 82 5.38 11.37 9.06
N ASN A 83 5.46 10.14 9.55
CA ASN A 83 6.51 9.65 10.43
C ASN A 83 6.90 8.23 10.02
N TYR A 84 8.02 7.79 10.60
CA TYR A 84 8.48 6.43 10.48
C TYR A 84 7.84 5.64 11.63
N SER A 85 6.96 4.70 11.33
CA SER A 85 6.99 3.44 12.03
C SER A 85 7.44 2.42 11.01
N ALA A 86 8.37 1.54 11.40
CA ALA A 86 8.50 0.31 10.65
C ALA A 86 7.11 -0.33 10.66
N VAL A 87 6.56 -0.67 9.49
CA VAL A 87 5.40 -1.56 9.44
C VAL A 87 5.90 -2.86 10.06
N SER A 88 5.68 -3.02 11.36
CA SER A 88 6.18 -4.15 12.10
C SER A 88 5.32 -5.35 11.75
N SER A 89 5.96 -6.36 11.19
CA SER A 89 5.49 -7.74 10.99
C SER A 89 4.46 -7.99 9.87
N GLY A 90 4.93 -8.69 8.84
CA GLY A 90 4.13 -9.24 7.74
C GLY A 90 4.69 -8.81 6.38
N SER A 91 5.66 -9.56 5.86
CA SER A 91 6.43 -9.21 4.65
C SER A 91 5.64 -9.44 3.36
N GLY A 92 4.46 -8.83 3.24
CA GLY A 92 3.59 -9.01 2.09
C GLY A 92 2.54 -7.90 1.97
N ALA A 93 2.07 -7.69 0.74
CA ALA A 93 1.07 -6.67 0.43
C ALA A 93 -0.24 -6.84 1.21
N ALA A 94 -0.58 -8.07 1.60
CA ALA A 94 -1.78 -8.38 2.36
C ALA A 94 -1.71 -7.93 3.83
N ASP A 95 -0.58 -8.17 4.50
CA ASP A 95 -0.35 -7.72 5.87
C ASP A 95 -0.31 -6.19 5.91
N PHE A 96 0.42 -5.57 4.97
CA PHE A 96 0.47 -4.11 4.82
C PHE A 96 -0.92 -3.49 4.60
N ALA A 97 -1.74 -4.08 3.71
CA ALA A 97 -3.08 -3.58 3.45
C ALA A 97 -3.97 -3.67 4.69
N SER A 98 -3.85 -4.74 5.48
CA SER A 98 -4.62 -4.95 6.71
C SER A 98 -4.24 -3.95 7.80
N GLU A 99 -2.95 -3.72 8.01
CA GLU A 99 -2.45 -2.73 8.98
C GLU A 99 -2.90 -1.30 8.59
N LEU A 100 -2.75 -0.96 7.31
CA LEU A 100 -3.15 0.34 6.81
C LEU A 100 -4.68 0.53 6.93
N ALA A 101 -5.47 -0.52 6.66
CA ALA A 101 -6.92 -0.50 6.86
C ALA A 101 -7.29 -0.21 8.32
N TYR A 102 -6.62 -0.88 9.27
CA TYR A 102 -6.82 -0.66 10.70
C TYR A 102 -6.56 0.81 11.07
N CYS A 103 -5.44 1.39 10.63
CA CYS A 103 -5.12 2.80 10.89
C CYS A 103 -6.17 3.76 10.32
N PHE A 104 -6.69 3.51 9.09
CA PHE A 104 -7.75 4.33 8.49
C PHE A 104 -9.11 4.16 9.21
N GLU A 105 -9.38 3.01 9.81
CA GLU A 105 -10.63 2.77 10.54
C GLU A 105 -10.68 3.54 11.86
N TYR A 106 -9.59 3.46 12.64
CA TYR A 106 -9.53 4.00 14.00
C TYR A 106 -8.97 5.43 14.07
N GLY A 107 -8.32 5.94 13.02
CA GLY A 107 -7.84 7.31 12.96
C GLY A 107 -6.77 7.60 14.01
N GLU A 108 -5.73 6.78 14.07
CA GLU A 108 -4.56 7.11 14.90
C GLU A 108 -4.03 8.51 14.53
N ASN A 109 -3.38 9.22 15.47
CA ASN A 109 -3.02 10.65 15.38
C ASN A 109 -2.32 11.11 14.08
N SER A 110 -1.82 10.17 13.28
CA SER A 110 -1.11 10.40 12.03
C SER A 110 -1.91 10.03 10.77
N PHE A 111 -3.06 9.36 10.90
CA PHE A 111 -3.90 8.89 9.80
C PHE A 111 -5.27 9.58 9.79
N PRO A 112 -5.79 9.93 8.60
CA PRO A 112 -7.17 10.37 8.49
C PRO A 112 -8.13 9.18 8.73
N VAL A 113 -9.32 9.44 9.28
CA VAL A 113 -10.38 8.41 9.36
C VAL A 113 -11.06 8.26 7.99
N SER A 114 -11.15 7.03 7.47
CA SER A 114 -11.93 6.71 6.28
C SER A 114 -12.39 5.25 6.29
N LYS A 115 -13.62 5.01 6.76
CA LYS A 115 -14.21 3.65 6.85
C LYS A 115 -14.38 2.96 5.49
N ASN A 116 -14.63 3.72 4.42
CA ASN A 116 -14.72 3.14 3.09
C ASN A 116 -13.35 2.68 2.59
N ALA A 117 -12.32 3.51 2.76
CA ALA A 117 -10.96 3.14 2.38
C ALA A 117 -10.44 1.97 3.22
N SER A 118 -10.74 1.94 4.53
CA SER A 118 -10.36 0.80 5.38
C SER A 118 -11.02 -0.51 4.92
N LEU A 119 -12.33 -0.49 4.63
CA LEU A 119 -13.04 -1.66 4.09
C LEU A 119 -12.46 -2.13 2.76
N LEU A 120 -12.11 -1.22 1.85
CA LEU A 120 -11.52 -1.55 0.56
C LEU A 120 -10.10 -2.12 0.71
N LEU A 121 -9.27 -1.54 1.57
CA LEU A 121 -7.93 -2.05 1.89
C LEU A 121 -7.99 -3.43 2.54
N TYR A 122 -8.92 -3.64 3.47
CA TYR A 122 -9.12 -4.95 4.11
C TYR A 122 -9.52 -6.02 3.09
N LYS A 123 -10.46 -5.71 2.20
CA LYS A 123 -10.84 -6.61 1.09
C LYS A 123 -9.69 -6.91 0.15
N ALA A 124 -8.89 -5.89 -0.20
CA ALA A 124 -7.71 -6.08 -1.04
C ALA A 124 -6.70 -7.02 -0.37
N GLY A 125 -6.46 -6.87 0.94
CA GLY A 125 -5.60 -7.76 1.71
C GLY A 125 -6.10 -9.21 1.70
N LEU A 126 -7.38 -9.44 1.95
CA LEU A 126 -8.00 -10.77 1.89
C LEU A 126 -7.84 -11.43 0.51
N GLN A 127 -8.05 -10.67 -0.57
CA GLN A 127 -7.89 -11.19 -1.93
C GLN A 127 -6.45 -11.62 -2.20
N ILE A 128 -5.45 -10.82 -1.79
CA ILE A 128 -4.03 -11.17 -1.96
C ILE A 128 -3.68 -12.46 -1.21
N TYR A 129 -4.20 -12.68 0.00
CA TYR A 129 -3.99 -13.95 0.72
C TYR A 129 -4.60 -15.14 -0.01
N SER A 130 -5.82 -14.99 -0.53
CA SER A 130 -6.50 -16.05 -1.28
C SER A 130 -5.67 -16.49 -2.49
N ASP A 131 -5.16 -15.53 -3.27
CA ASP A 131 -4.43 -15.83 -4.50
C ASP A 131 -3.05 -16.43 -4.20
N ARG A 132 -2.38 -15.95 -3.14
CA ARG A 132 -1.13 -16.55 -2.66
C ARG A 132 -1.33 -18.02 -2.27
N TYR A 133 -2.38 -18.31 -1.51
CA TYR A 133 -2.68 -19.67 -1.08
C TYR A 133 -2.98 -20.59 -2.26
N GLN A 134 -3.73 -20.12 -3.26
CA GLN A 134 -3.99 -20.88 -4.48
C GLN A 134 -2.71 -21.18 -5.28
N MET A 135 -1.79 -20.22 -5.39
CA MET A 135 -0.51 -20.43 -6.06
C MET A 135 0.37 -21.46 -5.34
N GLU A 136 0.45 -21.39 -4.00
CA GLU A 136 1.20 -22.36 -3.19
C GLU A 136 0.68 -23.80 -3.40
N LEU A 137 -0.65 -24.00 -3.45
CA LEU A 137 -1.26 -25.30 -3.75
C LEU A 137 -0.96 -25.81 -5.17
N ILE A 138 -0.97 -24.92 -6.16
CA ILE A 138 -0.62 -25.29 -7.55
C ILE A 138 0.84 -25.71 -7.63
N GLU A 139 1.75 -24.97 -7.00
CA GLU A 139 3.17 -25.32 -6.99
C GLU A 139 3.46 -26.63 -6.26
N GLU A 140 2.75 -26.92 -5.16
CA GLU A 140 2.85 -28.19 -4.46
C GLU A 140 2.35 -29.35 -5.32
N TYR A 141 1.22 -29.17 -6.03
CA TYR A 141 0.71 -30.14 -6.98
C TYR A 141 1.73 -30.41 -8.12
N MET A 142 2.32 -29.35 -8.69
CA MET A 142 3.31 -29.45 -9.77
C MET A 142 4.64 -30.09 -9.31
N ARG A 143 5.00 -29.99 -8.02
CA ARG A 143 6.19 -30.65 -7.45
C ARG A 143 6.00 -32.14 -7.16
N ASN A 144 4.75 -32.54 -6.92
CA ASN A 144 4.37 -33.90 -6.55
C ASN A 144 3.77 -34.72 -7.70
N SER A 145 3.72 -34.15 -8.92
CA SER A 145 3.32 -34.80 -10.18
C SER A 145 4.53 -35.07 -11.08
#